data_AF-A0A142L691-F1
#
_entry.id   AF-A0A142L691-F1
#
_cell.length_a   1.000
_cell.length_b   1.000
_cell.length_c   1.000
_cell.angle_alpha   90.00
_cell.angle_beta   90.00
_cell.angle_gamma   90.00
#
_symmetry.space_group_name_H-M   'P 1'
#
loop_
_entity.id
_entity.type
_entity.pdbx_description
1 polymer ?
#
loop_
_entity_poly.entity_id
_entity_poly.type
_entity_poly.pdbx_seq_one_letter_code
_entity_poly.pdbx_strand_id
1 'polypeptide(L)'
;MKHPIISETLSLKKYTAILADYFIKTKDSIYIVTTTNFIYLVVKDKVVKEWDLNPIVKTIDTFSFCANLGPTNLSVSSDTIFIDLSSARERNSFSTPPQEFYRYGYKILVDITTSKPKLISSFNPYPLSFQKQDYYSFYQGSLTKNYDVIYSFNYVDSIYKYNLLTKKRTALKIKSNYFKANIPVKYDSLFDYKYLNNYEITQSRISLFFYNPS
;
A
#
# COMPACT_ATOMS: atom_id res chain seq x y z
N MET A 1 22.85 -8.07 -3.48
CA MET A 1 22.46 -6.74 -4.02
C MET A 1 22.95 -5.69 -3.05
N LYS A 2 23.76 -4.71 -3.49
CA LYS A 2 24.11 -3.55 -2.66
C LYS A 2 22.86 -2.70 -2.49
N HIS A 3 22.41 -2.47 -1.26
CA HIS A 3 21.42 -1.43 -0.97
C HIS A 3 21.91 -0.12 -1.59
N PRO A 4 21.05 0.70 -2.22
CA PRO A 4 21.46 2.00 -2.68
C PRO A 4 22.01 2.75 -1.47
N ILE A 5 23.29 3.10 -1.54
CA ILE A 5 23.97 3.89 -0.52
C ILE A 5 23.25 5.23 -0.53
N ILE A 6 22.34 5.42 0.44
CA ILE A 6 21.95 6.75 0.90
C ILE A 6 23.29 7.43 1.20
N SER A 7 23.57 8.55 0.54
CA SER A 7 24.86 9.22 0.64
C SER A 7 25.30 9.40 2.10
N GLU A 8 26.61 9.55 2.35
CA GLU A 8 27.16 9.81 3.70
C GLU A 8 26.52 11.02 4.41
N THR A 9 25.73 11.81 3.69
CA THR A 9 25.06 13.06 4.11
C THR A 9 23.55 12.95 4.34
N LEU A 10 22.94 11.76 4.32
CA LEU A 10 21.51 11.59 4.64
C LEU A 10 21.28 10.50 5.69
N SER A 11 20.79 10.90 6.87
CA SER A 11 20.52 10.00 7.99
C SER A 11 19.03 9.89 8.30
N LEU A 12 18.49 8.68 8.20
CA LEU A 12 17.12 8.38 8.63
C LEU A 12 16.99 8.18 10.15
N LYS A 13 18.09 8.19 10.92
CA LYS A 13 18.09 7.88 12.35
C LYS A 13 17.11 8.73 13.16
N LYS A 14 16.99 10.01 12.82
CA LYS A 14 16.06 10.96 13.48
C LYS A 14 14.58 10.55 13.33
N TYR A 15 14.25 9.79 12.29
CA TYR A 15 12.88 9.42 11.95
C TYR A 15 12.52 8.00 12.38
N THR A 16 13.46 7.18 12.84
CA THR A 16 13.27 5.74 13.10
C THR A 16 12.02 5.40 13.91
N ALA A 17 11.67 6.21 14.91
CA ALA A 17 10.49 5.96 15.76
C ALA A 17 9.14 6.18 15.06
N ILE A 18 9.13 6.97 13.97
CA ILE A 18 7.91 7.40 13.28
C ILE A 18 7.98 7.14 11.76
N LEU A 19 9.05 6.52 11.27
CA LEU A 19 9.27 6.28 9.85
C LEU A 19 8.27 5.25 9.35
N ALA A 20 7.43 5.64 8.39
CA ALA A 20 6.56 4.71 7.70
C ALA A 20 7.18 4.22 6.40
N ASP A 21 7.74 5.13 5.59
CA ASP A 21 8.49 4.81 4.36
C ASP A 21 9.27 6.02 3.86
N TYR A 22 10.07 5.84 2.81
CA TYR A 22 10.82 6.91 2.16
C TYR A 22 10.97 6.71 0.65
N PHE A 23 11.20 7.81 -0.05
CA PHE A 23 11.44 7.83 -1.50
C PHE A 23 12.67 8.69 -1.81
N ILE A 24 13.70 8.07 -2.40
CA ILE A 24 14.92 8.78 -2.79
C ILE A 24 14.62 9.54 -4.09
N LYS A 25 14.61 10.88 -4.02
CA LYS A 25 14.43 11.76 -5.19
C LYS A 25 15.74 11.99 -5.93
N THR A 26 16.83 12.21 -5.18
CA THR A 26 18.20 12.35 -5.70
C THR A 26 19.18 11.85 -4.63
N LYS A 27 20.48 11.81 -4.93
CA LYS A 27 21.53 11.45 -3.95
C LYS A 27 21.53 12.32 -2.67
N ASP A 28 20.99 13.53 -2.76
CA ASP A 28 21.00 14.53 -1.68
C ASP A 28 19.60 14.89 -1.20
N SER A 29 18.55 14.24 -1.73
CA SER A 29 17.16 14.57 -1.39
C SER A 29 16.25 13.35 -1.28
N ILE A 30 15.50 13.27 -0.19
CA ILE A 30 14.60 12.16 0.15
C ILE A 30 13.26 12.70 0.62
N TYR A 31 12.17 12.07 0.17
CA TYR A 31 10.87 12.22 0.80
C TYR A 31 10.75 11.18 1.90
N ILE A 32 10.26 11.60 3.07
CA ILE A 32 10.00 10.73 4.21
C ILE A 32 8.52 10.85 4.53
N VAL A 33 7.81 9.72 4.61
CA VAL A 33 6.45 9.67 5.13
C VAL A 33 6.48 9.05 6.52
N THR A 34 5.70 9.62 7.44
CA THR A 34 5.64 9.15 8.83
C THR A 34 4.31 8.53 9.18
N THR A 35 4.32 7.66 10.19
CA THR A 35 3.12 7.07 10.81
C THR A 35 2.24 8.13 11.48
N THR A 36 2.74 9.35 11.68
CA THR A 36 2.01 10.51 12.20
C THR A 36 1.37 11.38 11.12
N ASN A 37 1.31 10.90 9.87
CA ASN A 37 0.72 11.58 8.72
C ASN A 37 1.46 12.84 8.27
N PHE A 38 2.78 12.88 8.41
CA PHE A 38 3.61 13.94 7.84
C PHE A 38 4.40 13.44 6.64
N ILE A 39 4.62 14.34 5.67
CA ILE A 39 5.65 14.18 4.66
C ILE A 39 6.72 15.24 4.89
N TYR A 40 7.98 14.82 4.87
CA TYR A 40 9.14 15.69 4.86
C TYR A 40 9.88 15.57 3.53
N LEU A 41 10.26 16.70 2.94
CA LEU A 41 11.34 16.73 1.97
C LEU A 41 12.62 17.10 2.73
N VAL A 42 13.55 16.16 2.80
CA VAL A 42 14.87 16.36 3.40
C VAL A 42 15.89 16.54 2.30
N VAL A 43 16.68 17.61 2.37
CA VAL A 43 17.78 17.91 1.44
C VAL A 43 19.04 18.16 2.27
N LYS A 44 20.10 17.37 2.04
CA LYS A 44 21.37 17.45 2.79
C LYS A 44 21.14 17.48 4.32
N ASP A 45 20.41 16.49 4.83
CA ASP A 45 20.03 16.34 6.26
C ASP A 45 19.18 17.46 6.87
N LYS A 46 18.65 18.39 6.06
CA LYS A 46 17.74 19.45 6.53
C LYS A 46 16.35 19.27 5.96
N VAL A 47 15.33 19.35 6.81
CA VAL A 47 13.94 19.46 6.36
C VAL A 47 13.78 20.81 5.66
N VAL A 48 13.46 20.79 4.38
CA VAL A 48 13.23 22.01 3.57
C VAL A 48 11.75 22.24 3.28
N LYS A 49 10.93 21.19 3.34
CA LYS A 49 9.47 21.28 3.27
C LYS A 49 8.84 20.22 4.17
N GLU A 50 7.67 20.56 4.69
CA GLU A 50 6.83 19.73 5.53
C GLU A 50 5.39 19.86 5.05
N TRP A 51 4.68 18.74 4.99
CA TRP A 51 3.25 18.70 4.70
C TRP A 51 2.53 17.86 5.74
N ASP A 52 1.49 18.44 6.35
CA ASP A 52 0.57 17.75 7.25
C ASP A 52 -0.56 17.12 6.43
N LEU A 53 -0.63 15.79 6.43
CA LEU A 53 -1.69 15.03 5.77
C LEU A 53 -2.88 14.74 6.67
N ASN A 54 -2.85 15.07 7.97
CA ASN A 54 -3.96 14.79 8.88
C ASN A 54 -5.32 15.30 8.37
N PRO A 55 -5.45 16.51 7.77
CA PRO A 55 -6.71 16.96 7.22
C PRO A 55 -7.23 16.05 6.10
N ILE A 56 -6.35 15.50 5.27
CA ILE A 56 -6.72 14.59 4.18
C ILE A 56 -7.07 13.22 4.74
N VAL A 57 -6.18 12.64 5.56
CA VAL A 57 -6.33 11.28 6.07
C VAL A 57 -7.63 11.15 6.88
N LYS A 58 -7.94 12.15 7.72
CA LYS A 58 -9.18 12.18 8.51
C LYS A 58 -10.46 12.28 7.68
N THR A 59 -10.41 12.83 6.47
CA THR A 59 -11.58 12.83 5.56
C THR A 59 -11.88 11.45 4.97
N ILE A 60 -10.88 10.56 4.95
CA ILE A 60 -11.02 9.19 4.47
C ILE A 60 -11.48 8.30 5.62
N ASP A 61 -10.76 8.31 6.74
CA ASP A 61 -11.16 7.67 7.99
C ASP A 61 -10.32 8.22 9.16
N THR A 62 -10.97 8.45 10.30
CA THR A 62 -10.35 9.11 11.47
C THR A 62 -9.29 8.26 12.18
N PHE A 63 -9.26 6.95 11.92
CA PHE A 63 -8.29 6.01 12.49
C PHE A 63 -7.20 5.63 11.50
N SER A 64 -7.18 6.26 10.32
CA SER A 64 -6.20 5.96 9.29
C SER A 64 -4.88 6.68 9.52
N PHE A 65 -3.80 6.06 9.09
CA PHE A 65 -2.46 6.65 9.10
C PHE A 65 -1.62 6.18 7.92
N CYS A 66 -0.60 6.96 7.57
CA CYS A 66 0.30 6.66 6.45
C CYS A 66 1.27 5.54 6.84
N ALA A 67 0.96 4.31 6.46
CA ALA A 67 1.81 3.13 6.63
C ALA A 67 1.26 1.97 5.78
N ASN A 68 2.11 1.00 5.48
CA ASN A 68 1.72 -0.32 5.01
C ASN A 68 2.64 -1.37 5.64
N LEU A 69 2.16 -2.61 5.67
CA LEU A 69 2.91 -3.81 6.00
C LEU A 69 3.60 -4.42 4.76
N GLY A 70 3.45 -3.78 3.59
CA GLY A 70 4.05 -4.18 2.31
C GLY A 70 5.43 -3.56 2.06
N PRO A 71 6.10 -3.94 0.95
CA PRO A 71 7.49 -3.55 0.69
C PRO A 71 7.68 -2.07 0.29
N THR A 72 6.63 -1.35 -0.09
CA THR A 72 6.68 0.08 -0.47
C THR A 72 5.33 0.75 -0.22
N ASN A 73 5.34 1.84 0.52
CA ASN A 73 4.17 2.63 0.96
C ASN A 73 4.14 3.99 0.26
N LEU A 74 5.26 4.41 -0.33
CA LEU A 74 5.46 5.74 -0.90
C LEU A 74 5.96 5.66 -2.35
N SER A 75 5.28 6.39 -3.24
CA SER A 75 5.80 6.70 -4.57
C SER A 75 5.61 8.18 -4.86
N VAL A 76 6.60 8.80 -5.50
CA VAL A 76 6.58 10.23 -5.82
C VAL A 76 6.79 10.42 -7.32
N SER A 77 5.93 11.23 -7.93
CA SER A 77 6.05 11.66 -9.32
C SER A 77 5.81 13.17 -9.40
N SER A 78 6.85 13.93 -9.73
CA SER A 78 6.82 15.40 -9.72
C SER A 78 6.33 15.95 -8.37
N ASP A 79 5.21 16.68 -8.35
CA ASP A 79 4.58 17.24 -7.14
C ASP A 79 3.36 16.42 -6.67
N THR A 80 3.29 15.15 -7.10
CA THR A 80 2.26 14.22 -6.63
C THR A 80 2.87 13.06 -5.87
N ILE A 81 2.24 12.74 -4.74
CA ILE A 81 2.67 11.67 -3.85
C ILE A 81 1.54 10.65 -3.74
N PHE A 82 1.91 9.38 -3.88
CA PHE A 82 1.04 8.24 -3.67
C PHE A 82 1.41 7.53 -2.38
N ILE A 83 0.42 7.35 -1.51
CA ILE A 83 0.60 6.79 -0.17
C ILE A 83 -0.42 5.69 0.09
N ASP A 84 0.07 4.63 0.71
CA ASP A 84 -0.77 3.60 1.31
C ASP A 84 -1.17 3.98 2.73
N LEU A 85 -2.47 3.85 3.02
CA LEU A 85 -3.02 4.04 4.36
C LEU A 85 -3.24 2.70 5.06
N SER A 86 -3.00 2.69 6.36
CA SER A 86 -3.35 1.64 7.30
C SER A 86 -4.35 2.16 8.32
N SER A 87 -4.99 1.26 9.07
CA SER A 87 -5.95 1.61 10.13
C SER A 87 -5.43 1.20 11.50
N ALA A 88 -5.62 2.09 12.48
CA ALA A 88 -5.28 1.88 13.88
C ALA A 88 -6.40 1.17 14.67
N ARG A 89 -7.51 0.81 14.01
CA ARG A 89 -8.62 0.11 14.66
C ARG A 89 -8.16 -1.25 15.16
N GLU A 90 -8.60 -1.59 16.37
CA GLU A 90 -8.25 -2.85 17.00
C GLU A 90 -8.76 -4.04 16.18
N ARG A 91 -7.95 -5.10 16.15
CA ARG A 91 -8.37 -6.38 15.59
C ARG A 91 -9.24 -7.08 16.63
N ASN A 92 -10.52 -7.28 16.34
CA ASN A 92 -11.48 -7.92 17.25
C ASN A 92 -11.02 -9.31 17.73
N SER A 93 -10.31 -10.09 16.90
CA SER A 93 -9.64 -11.32 17.34
C SER A 93 -8.51 -11.76 16.40
N PHE A 94 -7.51 -12.46 16.92
CA PHE A 94 -6.48 -13.11 16.09
C PHE A 94 -7.03 -14.29 15.26
N SER A 95 -8.20 -14.81 15.63
CA SER A 95 -8.92 -15.89 14.95
C SER A 95 -9.76 -15.42 13.76
N THR A 96 -10.01 -14.12 13.62
CA THR A 96 -10.71 -13.55 12.46
C THR A 96 -9.74 -12.77 11.58
N PRO A 97 -9.83 -12.88 10.24
CA PRO A 97 -9.04 -12.07 9.32
C PRO A 97 -9.15 -10.57 9.61
N PRO A 98 -8.15 -9.77 9.24
CA PRO A 98 -8.11 -8.36 9.59
C PRO A 98 -9.08 -7.55 8.70
N GLN A 99 -10.39 -7.72 8.91
CA GLN A 99 -11.44 -7.08 8.09
C GLN A 99 -11.30 -5.56 8.05
N GLU A 100 -10.93 -4.94 9.17
CA GLU A 100 -10.69 -3.50 9.26
C GLU A 100 -9.52 -3.07 8.34
N PHE A 101 -8.46 -3.88 8.25
CA PHE A 101 -7.36 -3.61 7.31
C PHE A 101 -7.85 -3.58 5.85
N TYR A 102 -8.78 -4.47 5.46
CA TYR A 102 -9.35 -4.47 4.12
C TYR A 102 -10.34 -3.33 3.88
N ARG A 103 -11.13 -2.96 4.89
CA ARG A 103 -12.10 -1.84 4.80
C ARG A 103 -11.41 -0.49 4.72
N TYR A 104 -10.26 -0.35 5.37
CA TYR A 104 -9.56 0.93 5.53
C TYR A 104 -8.18 0.97 4.84
N GLY A 105 -7.81 -0.06 4.08
CA GLY A 105 -6.57 -0.12 3.28
C GLY A 105 -6.61 0.76 2.03
N TYR A 106 -6.99 2.04 2.20
CA TYR A 106 -7.06 3.02 1.14
C TYR A 106 -5.68 3.40 0.64
N LYS A 107 -5.64 3.84 -0.61
CA LYS A 107 -4.49 4.39 -1.31
C LYS A 107 -4.86 5.79 -1.74
N ILE A 108 -3.98 6.75 -1.50
CA ILE A 108 -4.26 8.15 -1.74
C ILE A 108 -3.25 8.73 -2.72
N LEU A 109 -3.74 9.61 -3.58
CA LEU A 109 -2.92 10.47 -4.43
C LEU A 109 -3.09 11.90 -3.94
N VAL A 110 -1.97 12.53 -3.60
CA VAL A 110 -1.93 13.85 -2.96
C VAL A 110 -1.07 14.80 -3.79
N ASP A 111 -1.60 15.99 -4.06
CA ASP A 111 -0.85 17.12 -4.58
C ASP A 111 -0.12 17.83 -3.44
N ILE A 112 1.21 17.98 -3.57
CA ILE A 112 2.07 18.66 -2.61
C ILE A 112 2.73 19.94 -3.17
N THR A 113 2.23 20.46 -4.29
CA THR A 113 2.74 21.68 -4.96
C THR A 113 2.74 22.88 -4.01
N THR A 114 1.72 22.96 -3.15
CA THR A 114 1.57 24.03 -2.15
C THR A 114 1.87 23.52 -0.74
N SER A 115 2.00 24.42 0.24
CA SER A 115 2.14 24.05 1.65
C SER A 115 0.90 23.38 2.24
N LYS A 116 -0.27 23.50 1.58
CA LYS A 116 -1.51 22.82 1.95
C LYS A 116 -1.72 21.65 0.98
N PRO A 117 -1.40 20.42 1.37
CA PRO A 117 -1.58 19.28 0.48
C PRO A 117 -3.06 19.13 0.11
N LYS A 118 -3.34 18.64 -1.09
CA LYS A 118 -4.71 18.41 -1.58
C LYS A 118 -4.90 16.97 -2.00
N LEU A 119 -6.00 16.36 -1.57
CA LEU A 119 -6.40 15.05 -2.05
C LEU A 119 -6.82 15.15 -3.52
N ILE A 120 -6.14 14.41 -4.40
CA ILE A 120 -6.54 14.25 -5.80
C ILE A 120 -7.52 13.09 -5.92
N SER A 121 -7.18 11.95 -5.32
CA SER A 121 -7.97 10.72 -5.43
C SER A 121 -7.69 9.75 -4.28
N SER A 122 -8.66 8.91 -3.98
CA SER A 122 -8.52 7.79 -3.05
C SER A 122 -9.10 6.51 -3.66
N PHE A 123 -8.50 5.38 -3.29
CA PHE A 123 -8.84 4.08 -3.86
C PHE A 123 -8.63 2.98 -2.82
N ASN A 124 -9.69 2.22 -2.52
CA ASN A 124 -9.55 0.96 -1.78
C ASN A 124 -9.48 -0.19 -2.80
N PRO A 125 -8.35 -0.93 -2.90
CA PRO A 125 -8.22 -2.00 -3.86
C PRO A 125 -9.09 -3.21 -3.52
N TYR A 126 -9.38 -3.45 -2.24
CA TYR A 126 -10.05 -4.64 -1.75
C TYR A 126 -11.52 -4.66 -2.19
N PRO A 127 -11.96 -5.70 -2.93
CA PRO A 127 -13.36 -5.86 -3.30
C PRO A 127 -14.27 -5.90 -2.07
N LEU A 128 -15.53 -5.46 -2.23
CA LEU A 128 -16.53 -5.52 -1.15
C LEU A 128 -16.70 -6.93 -0.56
N SER A 129 -16.49 -7.98 -1.36
CA SER A 129 -16.50 -9.36 -0.87
C SER A 129 -15.40 -9.62 0.16
N PHE A 130 -14.20 -9.06 -0.02
CA PHE A 130 -13.09 -9.21 0.94
C PHE A 130 -13.31 -8.36 2.20
N GLN A 131 -14.07 -7.26 2.08
CA GLN A 131 -14.44 -6.42 3.22
C GLN A 131 -15.55 -7.04 4.09
N LYS A 132 -16.26 -8.04 3.55
CA LYS A 132 -17.39 -8.74 4.18
C LYS A 132 -17.07 -10.18 4.58
N GLN A 133 -16.03 -10.79 4.00
CA GLN A 133 -15.67 -12.18 4.20
C GLN A 133 -14.28 -12.30 4.81
N ASP A 134 -14.14 -13.32 5.65
CA ASP A 134 -12.90 -13.68 6.33
C ASP A 134 -11.91 -14.30 5.34
N TYR A 135 -11.19 -13.44 4.61
CA TYR A 135 -10.21 -13.86 3.63
C TYR A 135 -8.86 -13.17 3.79
N TYR A 136 -7.77 -13.94 3.89
CA TYR A 136 -6.43 -13.38 3.89
C TYR A 136 -5.92 -13.18 2.46
N SER A 137 -6.15 -11.98 1.91
CA SER A 137 -5.55 -11.57 0.64
C SER A 137 -4.48 -10.52 0.85
N PHE A 138 -3.25 -10.83 0.44
CA PHE A 138 -2.22 -9.82 0.32
C PHE A 138 -2.44 -9.02 -0.98
N TYR A 139 -2.33 -7.71 -0.88
CA TYR A 139 -2.30 -6.79 -2.01
C TYR A 139 -0.84 -6.59 -2.40
N GLN A 140 -0.50 -6.82 -3.67
CA GLN A 140 0.74 -6.33 -4.26
C GLN A 140 0.37 -5.37 -5.35
N GLY A 141 0.91 -4.16 -5.32
CA GLY A 141 0.73 -3.25 -6.42
C GLY A 141 1.74 -2.13 -6.47
N SER A 142 1.84 -1.54 -7.64
CA SER A 142 2.78 -0.45 -7.94
C SER A 142 2.03 0.70 -8.62
N LEU A 143 2.47 1.91 -8.33
CA LEU A 143 2.04 3.09 -9.07
C LEU A 143 2.95 3.27 -10.30
N THR A 144 2.32 3.48 -11.45
CA THR A 144 3.01 3.86 -12.69
C THR A 144 3.04 5.38 -12.86
N LYS A 145 3.86 5.87 -13.80
CA LYS A 145 3.92 7.31 -14.16
C LYS A 145 2.58 7.87 -14.65
N ASN A 146 1.65 7.02 -15.10
CA ASN A 146 0.35 7.42 -15.64
C ASN A 146 -0.78 7.38 -14.59
N TYR A 147 -0.44 7.36 -13.30
CA TYR A 147 -1.40 7.22 -12.19
C TYR A 147 -2.20 5.92 -12.23
N ASP A 148 -1.73 4.91 -12.97
CA ASP A 148 -2.28 3.57 -12.91
C ASP A 148 -1.67 2.85 -11.71
N VAL A 149 -2.54 2.32 -10.85
CA VAL A 149 -2.21 1.33 -9.83
C VAL A 149 -2.38 -0.04 -10.48
N ILE A 150 -1.27 -0.73 -10.71
CA ILE A 150 -1.28 -2.13 -11.16
C ILE A 150 -1.20 -3.00 -9.93
N TYR A 151 -2.16 -3.90 -9.73
CA TYR A 151 -2.22 -4.72 -8.54
C TYR A 151 -2.79 -6.10 -8.78
N SER A 152 -2.43 -7.03 -7.91
CA SER A 152 -3.02 -8.35 -7.83
C SER A 152 -3.28 -8.73 -6.38
N PHE A 153 -4.17 -9.70 -6.23
CA PHE A 153 -4.42 -10.35 -4.96
C PHE A 153 -3.80 -11.73 -4.98
N ASN A 154 -3.30 -12.19 -3.84
CA ASN A 154 -2.94 -13.59 -3.71
C ASN A 154 -4.15 -14.45 -4.10
N TYR A 155 -3.88 -15.57 -4.78
CA TYR A 155 -4.87 -16.58 -5.15
C TYR A 155 -5.96 -16.13 -6.16
N VAL A 156 -5.78 -14.99 -6.82
CA VAL A 156 -6.66 -14.54 -7.91
C VAL A 156 -5.91 -14.66 -9.24
N ASP A 157 -6.59 -15.18 -10.25
CA ASP A 157 -6.05 -15.38 -11.61
C ASP A 157 -6.09 -14.11 -12.47
N SER A 158 -6.07 -12.94 -11.84
CA SER A 158 -6.28 -11.65 -12.51
C SER A 158 -5.32 -10.59 -12.00
N ILE A 159 -4.76 -9.84 -12.94
CA ILE A 159 -4.05 -8.58 -12.68
C ILE A 159 -5.05 -7.45 -12.91
N TYR A 160 -5.15 -6.55 -11.95
CA TYR A 160 -6.01 -5.39 -12.01
C TYR A 160 -5.18 -4.15 -12.31
N LYS A 161 -5.81 -3.22 -13.01
CA LYS A 161 -5.31 -1.87 -13.23
C LYS A 161 -6.41 -0.90 -12.83
N TYR A 162 -6.09 0.06 -11.98
CA TYR A 162 -6.98 1.15 -11.60
C TYR A 162 -6.30 2.49 -11.87
N ASN A 163 -6.89 3.31 -12.73
CA ASN A 163 -6.39 4.67 -12.94
C ASN A 163 -6.97 5.61 -11.88
N LEU A 164 -6.11 6.24 -11.07
CA LEU A 164 -6.54 7.09 -9.96
C LEU A 164 -7.25 8.37 -10.41
N LEU A 165 -6.95 8.88 -11.61
CA LEU A 165 -7.57 10.10 -12.13
C LEU A 165 -8.91 9.81 -12.81
N THR A 166 -8.94 8.83 -13.72
CA THR A 166 -10.16 8.52 -14.48
C THR A 166 -11.11 7.59 -13.74
N LYS A 167 -10.67 7.03 -12.59
CA LYS A 167 -11.40 6.02 -11.79
C LYS A 167 -11.80 4.77 -12.57
N LYS A 168 -11.10 4.49 -13.69
CA LYS A 168 -11.39 3.33 -14.54
C LYS A 168 -10.62 2.12 -14.05
N ARG A 169 -11.33 1.00 -13.91
CA ARG A 169 -10.75 -0.30 -13.56
C ARG A 169 -10.78 -1.23 -14.76
N THR A 170 -9.65 -1.86 -15.05
CA THR A 170 -9.55 -2.97 -16.02
C THR A 170 -8.95 -4.18 -15.34
N ALA A 171 -9.32 -5.37 -15.77
CA ALA A 171 -8.76 -6.63 -15.28
C ALA A 171 -8.23 -7.45 -16.47
N LEU A 172 -7.05 -8.01 -16.32
CA LEU A 172 -6.45 -8.95 -17.24
C LEU A 172 -6.43 -10.32 -16.58
N LYS A 173 -7.13 -11.29 -17.18
CA LYS A 173 -7.12 -12.67 -16.71
C LYS A 173 -5.82 -13.35 -17.13
N ILE A 174 -5.08 -13.88 -16.17
CA ILE A 174 -3.88 -14.69 -16.37
C ILE A 174 -4.34 -16.09 -16.79
N LYS A 175 -4.12 -16.44 -18.06
CA LYS A 175 -4.32 -17.82 -18.52
C LYS A 175 -3.10 -18.65 -18.11
N SER A 176 -3.27 -19.57 -17.17
CA SER A 176 -2.22 -20.50 -16.78
C SER A 176 -2.82 -21.86 -16.43
N ASN A 177 -2.18 -22.92 -16.92
CA ASN A 177 -2.53 -24.30 -16.56
C ASN A 177 -1.99 -24.68 -15.16
N TYR A 178 -1.15 -23.83 -14.57
CA TYR A 178 -0.51 -24.06 -13.28
C TYR A 178 -1.26 -23.42 -12.11
N PHE A 179 -2.29 -22.60 -12.38
CA PHE A 179 -3.08 -21.93 -11.36
C PHE A 179 -4.55 -22.34 -11.49
N LYS A 180 -5.10 -22.94 -10.44
CA LYS A 180 -6.54 -23.06 -10.25
C LYS A 180 -6.97 -21.90 -9.36
N ALA A 181 -7.97 -21.13 -9.79
CA ALA A 181 -8.55 -20.09 -8.94
C ALA A 181 -9.05 -20.73 -7.64
N ASN A 182 -8.59 -20.25 -6.49
CA ASN A 182 -9.14 -20.71 -5.22
C ASN A 182 -10.53 -20.09 -5.04
N ILE A 183 -11.53 -20.93 -4.77
CA ILE A 183 -12.85 -20.46 -4.35
C ILE A 183 -12.68 -19.95 -2.91
N PRO A 184 -13.16 -18.73 -2.58
CA PRO A 184 -13.15 -18.23 -1.21
C PRO A 184 -13.81 -19.27 -0.28
N VAL A 185 -13.05 -19.79 0.68
CA VAL A 185 -13.60 -20.72 1.68
C VAL A 185 -14.40 -19.89 2.67
N LYS A 186 -15.67 -20.23 2.84
CA LYS A 186 -16.54 -19.59 3.84
C LYS A 186 -16.01 -19.99 5.22
N TYR A 187 -15.55 -19.03 6.01
CA TYR A 187 -15.15 -19.26 7.40
C TYR A 187 -16.41 -19.56 8.22
N ASP A 188 -16.69 -20.85 8.40
CA ASP A 188 -17.57 -21.33 9.47
C ASP A 188 -16.66 -21.89 10.56
N SER A 189 -16.97 -21.59 11.82
CA SER A 189 -16.13 -21.80 13.02
C SER A 189 -15.76 -23.27 13.30
N LEU A 190 -16.18 -24.20 12.44
CA LEU A 190 -15.99 -25.65 12.56
C LEU A 190 -14.77 -26.18 11.77
N PHE A 191 -14.04 -25.35 11.00
CA PHE A 191 -12.99 -25.83 10.07
C PHE A 191 -11.57 -25.26 10.30
N ASP A 192 -11.21 -25.02 11.57
CA ASP A 192 -9.96 -24.37 12.00
C ASP A 192 -8.67 -25.02 11.41
N TYR A 193 -8.64 -26.35 11.25
CA TYR A 193 -7.44 -27.06 10.77
C TYR A 193 -7.34 -27.26 9.25
N LYS A 194 -8.47 -27.28 8.51
CA LYS A 194 -8.42 -27.39 7.04
C LYS A 194 -8.03 -26.07 6.37
N TYR A 195 -8.33 -24.94 7.01
CA TYR A 195 -7.87 -23.63 6.58
C TYR A 195 -6.34 -23.56 6.60
N LEU A 196 -5.70 -23.88 7.73
CA LEU A 196 -4.24 -23.89 7.88
C LEU A 196 -3.55 -24.84 6.88
N ASN A 197 -4.05 -26.07 6.71
CA ASN A 197 -3.47 -27.02 5.75
C ASN A 197 -3.62 -26.58 4.28
N ASN A 198 -4.77 -26.02 3.87
CA ASN A 198 -4.92 -25.46 2.52
C ASN A 198 -4.12 -24.15 2.35
N TYR A 199 -3.95 -23.37 3.41
CA TYR A 199 -3.16 -22.15 3.44
C TYR A 199 -1.65 -22.42 3.28
N GLU A 200 -1.13 -23.51 3.87
CA GLU A 200 0.26 -23.94 3.68
C GLU A 200 0.52 -24.57 2.31
N ILE A 201 -0.40 -25.42 1.81
CA ILE A 201 -0.22 -26.13 0.53
C ILE A 201 -0.32 -25.19 -0.70
N THR A 202 -0.99 -24.04 -0.58
CA THR A 202 -1.22 -23.11 -1.70
C THR A 202 -0.23 -21.95 -1.81
N GLN A 203 0.90 -21.98 -1.08
CA GLN A 203 2.00 -20.99 -1.19
C GLN A 203 2.75 -21.00 -2.55
N SER A 204 2.09 -21.33 -3.66
CA SER A 204 2.56 -20.96 -5.00
C SER A 204 2.37 -19.44 -5.18
N ARG A 205 3.27 -18.66 -4.58
CA ARG A 205 3.29 -17.21 -4.70
C ARG A 205 3.63 -16.85 -6.14
N ILE A 206 2.70 -16.24 -6.88
CA ILE A 206 3.11 -15.29 -7.91
C ILE A 206 3.56 -14.05 -7.16
N SER A 207 4.85 -13.98 -6.83
CA SER A 207 5.46 -12.69 -6.48
C SER A 207 5.65 -11.93 -7.78
N LEU A 208 4.67 -11.09 -8.12
CA LEU A 208 4.80 -10.18 -9.25
C LEU A 208 5.68 -9.01 -8.79
N PHE A 209 6.98 -9.16 -9.01
CA PHE A 209 7.91 -8.05 -8.88
C PHE A 209 7.69 -7.12 -10.06
N PHE A 210 6.82 -6.13 -9.88
CA PHE A 210 6.71 -5.00 -10.80
C PHE A 210 7.99 -4.18 -10.68
N TYR A 211 9.01 -4.54 -11.45
CA TYR A 211 10.21 -3.72 -11.60
C TYR A 211 9.80 -2.46 -12.36
N ASN A 212 9.80 -1.32 -11.68
CA ASN A 212 9.63 -0.02 -12.31
C ASN A 212 11.03 0.58 -12.47
N PRO A 213 11.71 0.43 -13.64
CA PRO A 213 13.05 0.97 -13.88
C PRO A 213 13.03 2.49 -14.12
N SER A 214 12.14 3.22 -13.43
CA SER A 214 12.05 4.68 -13.57
C SER A 214 13.35 5.36 -13.21
#